data_AF-A0A9P1BLU4-F1
#
_entry.id   AF-A0A9P1BLU4-F1
#
_cell.length_a   1.000
_cell.length_b   1.000
_cell.length_c   1.000
_cell.angle_alpha   90.00
_cell.angle_beta   90.00
_cell.angle_gamma   90.00
#
_symmetry.space_group_name_H-M   'P 1'
#
loop_
_entity.id
_entity.type
_entity.pdbx_description
1 polymer ?
#
loop_
_entity_poly.entity_id
_entity_poly.type
_entity_poly.pdbx_seq_one_letter_code
_entity_poly.pdbx_strand_id
1 'polypeptide(L)'
;MAEALPCTRAKGLTGRWLALSVLLLIGLGHPTFFSGQAQKPKPLTPARQNNVIATAAPPATDATESSRKTILLLSDASGRTASGLLAGVLAQFEVIGDGIEVQTATEVTTRERLQEVIEAIKGRGGSVLVLATLVDSTLSGWAKTFCADYNLQFVEVMGPLLDRMGGFLEQRSRGEPGASAGSNLLGVACGEHRRNI
;
A
#
# COMPACT_ATOMS: atom_id res chain seq x y z
N MET A 1 -45.38 -38.11 13.04
CA MET A 1 -46.35 -37.27 12.29
C MET A 1 -46.16 -35.84 12.73
N ALA A 2 -45.54 -35.02 11.87
CA ALA A 2 -45.45 -33.54 11.89
C ALA A 2 -44.49 -33.17 10.73
N GLU A 3 -45.02 -33.08 9.51
CA GLU A 3 -45.30 -31.84 8.77
C GLU A 3 -44.04 -31.01 8.43
N ALA A 4 -43.59 -31.19 7.19
CA ALA A 4 -42.55 -30.42 6.53
C ALA A 4 -43.15 -29.18 5.87
N LEU A 5 -42.53 -28.01 6.10
CA LEU A 5 -42.90 -26.76 5.44
C LEU A 5 -42.22 -26.63 4.06
N PRO A 6 -42.92 -26.12 3.03
CA PRO A 6 -42.39 -26.01 1.68
C PRO A 6 -41.48 -24.78 1.47
N CYS A 7 -40.39 -25.02 0.75
CA CYS A 7 -39.42 -24.05 0.26
C CYS A 7 -39.98 -23.29 -0.96
N THR A 8 -40.17 -21.98 -0.84
CA THR A 8 -40.61 -21.11 -1.95
C THR A 8 -39.43 -20.62 -2.79
N ARG A 9 -39.44 -21.02 -4.06
CA ARG A 9 -38.48 -20.68 -5.12
C ARG A 9 -38.85 -19.34 -5.77
N ALA A 10 -38.04 -18.31 -5.57
CA ALA A 10 -38.16 -17.04 -6.30
C ALA A 10 -37.50 -17.17 -7.69
N LYS A 11 -38.25 -16.83 -8.75
CA LYS A 11 -37.78 -16.68 -10.13
C LYS A 11 -37.75 -15.20 -10.49
N GLY A 12 -36.68 -14.79 -11.19
CA GLY A 12 -36.72 -13.71 -12.18
C GLY A 12 -36.09 -12.39 -11.74
N LEU A 13 -35.07 -11.94 -12.48
CA LEU A 13 -35.16 -10.70 -13.25
C LEU A 13 -34.00 -10.59 -14.25
N THR A 14 -34.35 -10.77 -15.51
CA THR A 14 -33.59 -10.34 -16.69
C THR A 14 -33.62 -8.81 -16.79
N GLY A 15 -32.48 -8.14 -16.97
CA GLY A 15 -32.48 -6.68 -17.09
C GLY A 15 -31.19 -6.06 -17.63
N ARG A 16 -31.15 -5.88 -18.96
CA ARG A 16 -30.57 -4.74 -19.70
C ARG A 16 -29.06 -4.47 -19.57
N TRP A 17 -28.36 -4.85 -20.64
CA TRP A 17 -27.08 -4.29 -21.07
C TRP A 17 -27.28 -2.83 -21.51
N LEU A 18 -26.56 -1.90 -20.90
CA LEU A 18 -26.37 -0.54 -21.39
C LEU A 18 -24.92 -0.43 -21.87
N ALA A 19 -24.75 -0.43 -23.19
CA ALA A 19 -23.50 -0.06 -23.83
C ALA A 19 -23.38 1.47 -23.78
N LEU A 20 -22.40 1.99 -23.03
CA LEU A 20 -21.96 3.37 -23.14
C LEU A 20 -20.69 3.41 -23.99
N SER A 21 -20.84 3.81 -25.24
CA SER A 21 -19.74 4.19 -26.12
C SER A 21 -19.23 5.57 -25.71
N VAL A 22 -18.02 5.62 -25.15
CA VAL A 22 -17.30 6.88 -24.90
C VAL A 22 -16.35 7.13 -26.07
N LEU A 23 -16.66 8.18 -26.81
CA LEU A 23 -15.92 8.70 -27.96
C LEU A 23 -14.64 9.39 -27.47
N LEU A 24 -13.48 8.79 -27.72
CA LEU A 24 -12.16 9.31 -27.34
C LEU A 24 -11.68 10.30 -28.42
N LEU A 25 -11.69 11.60 -28.10
CA LEU A 25 -11.09 12.66 -28.92
C LEU A 25 -9.57 12.65 -28.76
N ILE A 26 -8.86 12.31 -29.84
CA ILE A 26 -7.40 12.36 -29.94
C ILE A 26 -6.99 13.82 -30.21
N GLY A 27 -6.44 14.48 -29.19
CA GLY A 27 -5.77 15.77 -29.31
C GLY A 27 -4.29 15.58 -29.61
N LEU A 28 -3.88 15.86 -30.85
CA LEU A 28 -2.49 15.91 -31.30
C LEU A 28 -1.83 17.22 -30.84
N GLY A 29 -1.13 17.18 -29.70
CA GLY A 29 -0.27 18.26 -29.23
C GLY A 29 1.15 18.14 -29.80
N HIS A 30 1.58 19.13 -30.56
CA HIS A 30 2.93 19.25 -31.13
C HIS A 30 3.98 19.58 -30.03
N PRO A 31 5.19 19.01 -30.06
CA PRO A 31 6.30 19.52 -29.24
C PRO A 31 6.95 20.73 -29.91
N THR A 32 6.82 21.90 -29.27
CA THR A 32 7.60 23.11 -29.60
C THR A 32 9.05 22.94 -29.15
N PHE A 33 9.92 23.07 -30.14
CA PHE A 33 11.38 23.05 -30.07
C PHE A 33 11.90 24.28 -29.30
N PHE A 34 12.37 24.11 -28.07
CA PHE A 34 12.98 25.20 -27.28
C PHE A 34 14.51 25.07 -27.31
N SER A 35 15.13 25.86 -28.19
CA SER A 35 16.58 26.02 -28.31
C SER A 35 17.03 27.14 -27.36
N GLY A 36 17.57 26.77 -26.20
CA GLY A 36 18.13 27.69 -25.21
C GLY A 36 19.66 27.62 -25.22
N GLN A 37 20.28 28.67 -25.76
CA GLN A 37 21.73 28.81 -25.89
C GLN A 37 22.45 28.93 -24.55
N ALA A 38 23.60 28.26 -24.47
CA ALA A 38 24.58 28.37 -23.39
C ALA A 38 25.24 29.76 -23.38
N GLN A 39 25.19 30.45 -22.24
CA GLN A 39 26.07 31.60 -21.97
C GLN A 39 27.07 31.23 -20.86
N LYS A 40 28.34 31.24 -21.25
CA LYS A 40 29.53 31.00 -20.43
C LYS A 40 29.92 32.30 -19.68
N PRO A 41 30.47 32.21 -18.45
CA PRO A 41 30.37 33.25 -17.43
C PRO A 41 31.35 34.42 -17.56
N LYS A 42 30.98 35.56 -16.94
CA LYS A 42 31.80 36.77 -16.80
C LYS A 42 32.67 36.69 -15.53
N PRO A 43 34.00 36.92 -15.62
CA PRO A 43 34.88 36.85 -14.47
C PRO A 43 35.20 38.22 -13.83
N LEU A 44 35.45 38.13 -12.52
CA LEU A 44 36.31 38.93 -11.63
C LEU A 44 35.87 40.37 -11.26
N THR A 45 35.84 40.64 -9.94
CA THR A 45 36.88 41.44 -9.24
C THR A 45 36.75 41.23 -7.72
N PRO A 46 37.87 41.11 -6.96
CA PRO A 46 37.87 41.02 -5.50
C PRO A 46 38.01 42.42 -4.85
N ALA A 47 37.28 42.68 -3.77
CA ALA A 47 37.71 43.49 -2.62
C ALA A 47 36.50 43.84 -1.76
N ARG A 48 36.52 43.42 -0.49
CA ARG A 48 36.54 44.32 0.68
C ARG A 48 36.35 43.48 1.94
N GLN A 49 37.46 43.22 2.63
CA GLN A 49 37.46 42.81 4.02
C GLN A 49 36.81 43.91 4.84
N ASN A 50 35.79 43.56 5.62
CA ASN A 50 35.41 44.32 6.81
C ASN A 50 35.11 43.31 7.92
N ASN A 51 36.03 43.29 8.88
CA ASN A 51 35.97 42.53 10.12
C ASN A 51 35.19 43.38 11.13
N VAL A 52 33.97 42.99 11.50
CA VAL A 52 33.18 43.66 12.53
C VAL A 52 32.43 42.62 13.35
N ILE A 53 32.94 42.40 14.57
CA ILE A 53 32.25 42.06 15.81
C ILE A 53 31.58 40.68 15.85
N ALA A 54 32.25 39.78 16.57
CA ALA A 54 31.67 38.61 17.20
C ALA A 54 30.48 39.02 18.08
N THR A 55 29.28 38.68 17.62
CA THR A 55 28.16 38.38 18.51
C THR A 55 27.82 36.93 18.21
N ALA A 56 28.03 36.05 19.19
CA ALA A 56 27.70 34.65 19.09
C ALA A 56 26.22 34.54 18.73
N ALA A 57 25.95 34.20 17.47
CA ALA A 57 24.63 33.74 17.07
C ALA A 57 24.31 32.49 17.90
N PRO A 58 23.08 32.33 18.40
CA PRO A 58 22.67 31.08 19.03
C PRO A 58 22.96 29.93 18.05
N PRO A 59 23.38 28.74 18.54
CA PRO A 59 23.56 27.59 17.68
C PRO A 59 22.25 27.37 16.92
N ALA A 60 22.35 27.30 15.59
CA ALA A 60 21.25 26.86 14.75
C ALA A 60 20.95 25.39 15.08
N THR A 61 20.17 25.20 16.14
CA THR A 61 19.58 23.91 16.51
C THR A 61 18.61 23.49 15.40
N ASP A 62 19.04 22.52 14.59
CA ASP A 62 18.36 21.24 14.35
C ASP A 62 16.82 21.20 14.52
N ALA A 63 16.10 22.09 13.84
CA ALA A 63 14.64 22.09 13.84
C ALA A 63 14.02 21.41 12.59
N THR A 64 14.81 20.67 11.80
CA THR A 64 14.37 20.08 10.53
C THR A 64 14.50 18.55 10.47
N GLU A 65 14.54 17.85 11.60
CA GLU A 65 14.43 16.38 11.62
C GLU A 65 12.98 15.88 11.83
N SER A 66 12.06 16.75 12.25
CA SER A 66 10.72 16.37 12.71
C SER A 66 9.66 16.14 11.61
N SER A 67 10.01 16.11 10.33
CA SER A 67 8.99 16.11 9.25
C SER A 67 9.13 15.01 8.19
N ARG A 68 10.01 14.02 8.35
CA ARG A 68 9.99 12.85 7.45
C ARG A 68 8.83 11.92 7.79
N LYS A 69 7.97 11.69 6.81
CA LYS A 69 6.91 10.69 6.87
C LYS A 69 7.34 9.50 6.02
N THR A 70 7.21 8.30 6.55
CA THR A 70 7.57 7.07 5.84
C THR A 70 6.40 6.12 5.83
N ILE A 71 6.09 5.57 4.65
CA ILE A 71 5.13 4.49 4.50
C ILE A 71 5.92 3.21 4.20
N LEU A 72 5.82 2.23 5.10
CA LEU A 72 6.34 0.89 4.88
C LEU A 72 5.23 0.01 4.30
N LEU A 73 5.40 -0.43 3.06
CA LEU A 73 4.61 -1.50 2.45
C LEU A 73 5.16 -2.85 2.89
N LEU A 74 4.36 -3.63 3.60
CA LEU A 74 4.74 -4.93 4.14
C LEU A 74 3.92 -6.03 3.47
N SER A 75 4.59 -7.00 2.82
CA SER A 75 3.95 -8.08 2.08
C SER A 75 4.68 -9.41 2.26
N ASP A 76 3.93 -10.49 2.42
CA ASP A 76 4.43 -11.88 2.45
C ASP A 76 4.62 -12.48 1.05
N ALA A 77 4.18 -11.78 0.01
CA ALA A 77 4.39 -12.10 -1.41
C ALA A 77 5.05 -10.92 -2.15
N SER A 78 4.71 -10.73 -3.43
CA SER A 78 5.33 -9.73 -4.34
C SER A 78 5.09 -8.25 -4.01
N GLY A 79 4.20 -7.89 -3.08
CA GLY A 79 3.88 -6.50 -2.74
C GLY A 79 3.05 -5.73 -3.78
N ARG A 80 2.77 -6.30 -4.96
CA ARG A 80 2.02 -5.60 -6.02
C ARG A 80 0.65 -5.09 -5.58
N THR A 81 -0.06 -5.88 -4.77
CA THR A 81 -1.36 -5.47 -4.21
C THR A 81 -1.21 -4.26 -3.28
N ALA A 82 -0.23 -4.30 -2.36
CA ALA A 82 0.04 -3.21 -1.44
C ALA A 82 0.41 -1.92 -2.18
N SER A 83 1.30 -2.01 -3.19
CA SER A 83 1.71 -0.86 -4.00
C SER A 83 0.55 -0.26 -4.80
N GLY A 84 -0.28 -1.10 -5.44
CA GLY A 84 -1.45 -0.64 -6.20
C GLY A 84 -2.50 0.02 -5.30
N LEU A 85 -2.75 -0.56 -4.12
CA LEU A 85 -3.63 0.01 -3.12
C LEU A 85 -3.12 1.37 -2.64
N LEU A 86 -1.84 1.46 -2.27
CA LEU A 86 -1.24 2.71 -1.82
C LEU A 86 -1.34 3.79 -2.90
N ALA A 87 -1.06 3.45 -4.17
CA ALA A 87 -1.19 4.40 -5.27
C ALA A 87 -2.63 4.91 -5.41
N GLY A 88 -3.64 4.03 -5.34
CA GLY A 88 -5.05 4.41 -5.39
C GLY A 88 -5.49 5.28 -4.21
N VAL A 89 -4.97 5.00 -3.01
CA VAL A 89 -5.23 5.80 -1.80
C VAL A 89 -4.56 7.16 -1.89
N LEU A 90 -3.28 7.22 -2.28
CA LEU A 90 -2.54 8.48 -2.43
C LEU A 90 -3.16 9.39 -3.49
N ALA A 91 -3.75 8.83 -4.55
CA ALA A 91 -4.50 9.60 -5.55
C ALA A 91 -5.73 10.33 -4.99
N GLN A 92 -6.20 9.99 -3.78
CA GLN A 92 -7.28 10.71 -3.08
C GLN A 92 -6.79 11.96 -2.34
N PHE A 93 -5.48 12.17 -2.26
CA PHE A 93 -4.90 13.30 -1.56
C PHE A 93 -4.18 14.22 -2.57
N GLU A 94 -4.33 15.53 -2.38
CA GLU A 94 -3.58 16.55 -3.14
C GLU A 94 -2.09 16.60 -2.77
N VAL A 95 -1.64 15.70 -1.87
CA VAL A 95 -0.28 15.64 -1.34
C VAL A 95 0.64 15.04 -2.40
N ILE A 96 1.06 15.89 -3.33
CA ILE A 96 2.08 15.60 -4.34
C ILE A 96 3.34 16.36 -3.92
N GLY A 97 4.39 15.64 -3.53
CA GLY A 97 5.75 16.16 -3.56
C GLY A 97 6.46 16.25 -2.21
N ASP A 98 7.57 15.51 -2.13
CA ASP A 98 8.77 15.72 -1.30
C ASP A 98 8.73 15.31 0.19
N GLY A 99 7.56 15.03 0.77
CA GLY A 99 7.47 14.72 2.21
C GLY A 99 7.36 13.24 2.61
N ILE A 100 6.99 12.34 1.67
CA ILE A 100 6.66 10.95 1.98
C ILE A 100 7.67 10.01 1.31
N GLU A 101 8.43 9.27 2.12
CA GLU A 101 9.28 8.17 1.68
C GLU A 101 8.44 6.88 1.66
N VAL A 102 8.48 6.12 0.56
CA VAL A 102 7.85 4.80 0.48
C VAL A 102 8.94 3.75 0.46
N GLN A 103 8.85 2.80 1.40
CA GLN A 103 9.71 1.61 1.44
C GLN A 103 8.87 0.36 1.30
N THR A 104 9.39 -0.63 0.61
CA THR A 104 8.69 -1.89 0.38
C THR A 104 9.51 -3.05 0.91
N ALA A 105 8.89 -3.87 1.76
CA ALA A 105 9.39 -5.15 2.21
C ALA A 105 8.47 -6.25 1.68
N THR A 106 8.98 -6.99 0.70
CA THR A 106 8.31 -8.15 0.09
C THR A 106 8.85 -9.45 0.67
N GLU A 107 8.14 -10.55 0.44
CA GLU A 107 8.54 -11.90 0.85
C GLU A 107 8.86 -12.02 2.35
N VAL A 108 8.19 -11.20 3.17
CA VAL A 108 8.30 -11.29 4.63
C VAL A 108 7.42 -12.44 5.10
N THR A 109 8.02 -13.63 5.26
CA THR A 109 7.28 -14.87 5.57
C THR A 109 7.61 -15.44 6.95
N THR A 110 8.65 -14.92 7.62
CA THR A 110 9.09 -15.38 8.95
C THR A 110 9.00 -14.26 9.98
N ARG A 111 8.90 -14.66 11.25
CA ARG A 111 8.85 -13.72 12.39
C ARG A 111 10.13 -12.90 12.49
N GLU A 112 11.27 -13.54 12.28
CA GLU A 112 12.60 -12.94 12.38
C GLU A 112 12.77 -11.88 11.30
N ARG A 113 12.40 -12.21 10.04
CA ARG A 113 12.48 -11.27 8.93
C ARG A 113 11.55 -10.07 9.15
N LEU A 114 10.35 -10.33 9.65
CA LEU A 114 9.40 -9.28 10.01
C LEU A 114 9.98 -8.35 11.07
N GLN A 115 10.56 -8.90 12.14
CA GLN A 115 11.18 -8.12 13.19
C GLN A 115 12.32 -7.24 12.66
N GLU A 116 13.23 -7.80 11.86
CA GLU A 116 14.33 -7.07 11.22
C GLU A 116 13.83 -5.87 10.40
N VAL A 117 12.78 -6.07 9.59
CA VAL A 117 12.20 -5.03 8.75
C VAL A 117 11.62 -3.89 9.60
N ILE A 118 10.90 -4.24 10.66
CA ILE A 118 10.28 -3.26 11.57
C ILE A 118 11.35 -2.49 12.37
N GLU A 119 12.40 -3.16 12.84
CA GLU A 119 13.51 -2.51 13.54
C GLU A 119 14.29 -1.57 12.62
N ALA A 120 14.54 -1.99 11.38
CA ALA A 120 15.23 -1.18 10.37
C ALA A 120 14.44 0.08 10.01
N ILE A 121 13.11 0.02 9.88
CA ILE A 121 12.30 1.20 9.55
C ILE A 121 12.23 2.16 10.73
N LYS A 122 12.08 1.64 11.95
CA LYS A 122 12.05 2.44 13.20
C LYS A 122 13.36 3.21 13.40
N GLY A 123 14.50 2.60 13.06
CA GLY A 123 15.82 3.25 13.15
C GLY A 123 15.99 4.51 12.29
N ARG A 124 15.11 4.77 11.31
CA ARG A 124 15.21 5.94 10.43
C ARG A 124 14.64 7.23 11.02
N GLY A 125 13.93 7.15 12.15
CA GLY A 125 13.24 8.29 12.75
C GLY A 125 12.03 8.78 11.96
N GLY A 126 11.38 9.83 12.45
CA GLY A 126 10.17 10.41 11.83
C GLY A 126 8.88 9.63 12.11
N SER A 127 7.81 9.97 11.39
CA SER A 127 6.50 9.31 11.50
C SER A 127 6.40 8.15 10.51
N VAL A 128 6.14 6.95 11.01
CA VAL A 128 6.04 5.74 10.17
C VAL A 128 4.62 5.16 10.18
N LEU A 129 4.10 4.90 8.99
CA LEU A 129 2.88 4.14 8.75
C LEU A 129 3.23 2.82 8.06
N VAL A 130 2.86 1.70 8.66
CA VAL A 130 2.99 0.37 8.08
C VAL A 130 1.66 -0.03 7.43
N LEU A 131 1.68 -0.23 6.12
CA LEU A 131 0.57 -0.77 5.34
C LEU A 131 0.88 -2.22 4.97
N ALA A 132 0.14 -3.15 5.55
CA ALA A 132 0.40 -4.57 5.44
C ALA A 132 -0.64 -5.30 4.57
N THR A 133 -0.15 -6.19 3.71
CA THR A 133 -0.93 -7.20 2.99
C THR A 133 -0.40 -8.59 3.35
N LEU A 134 -0.79 -9.08 4.52
CA LEU A 134 -0.36 -10.38 5.06
C LEU A 134 -1.56 -11.32 5.09
N VAL A 135 -1.45 -12.49 4.47
CA VAL A 135 -2.55 -13.46 4.43
C VAL A 135 -2.45 -14.49 5.56
N ASP A 136 -1.25 -14.72 6.10
CA ASP A 136 -1.05 -15.54 7.29
C ASP A 136 -1.44 -14.75 8.55
N SER A 137 -2.42 -15.27 9.29
CA SER A 137 -2.95 -14.62 10.49
C SER A 137 -1.94 -14.54 11.65
N THR A 138 -0.98 -15.48 11.72
CA THR A 138 0.04 -15.51 12.77
C THR A 138 1.05 -14.40 12.55
N LEU A 139 1.54 -14.27 11.31
CA LEU A 139 2.45 -13.23 10.86
C LEU A 139 1.81 -11.84 10.96
N SER A 140 0.54 -11.71 10.58
CA SER A 140 -0.25 -10.50 10.78
C SER A 140 -0.35 -10.12 12.26
N GLY A 141 -0.60 -11.11 13.13
CA GLY A 141 -0.59 -10.94 14.58
C GLY A 141 0.75 -10.43 15.11
N TRP A 142 1.86 -11.03 14.69
CA TRP A 142 3.20 -10.55 15.05
C TRP A 142 3.48 -9.14 14.55
N ALA A 143 3.08 -8.81 13.32
CA ALA A 143 3.31 -7.48 12.74
C ALA A 143 2.59 -6.40 13.54
N LYS A 144 1.33 -6.68 13.92
CA LYS A 144 0.55 -5.79 14.78
C LYS A 144 1.21 -5.58 16.15
N THR A 145 1.71 -6.65 16.78
CA THR A 145 2.40 -6.56 18.07
C THR A 145 3.68 -5.76 17.96
N PHE A 146 4.56 -6.06 17.00
CA PHE A 146 5.81 -5.31 16.81
C PHE A 146 5.56 -3.83 16.50
N CYS A 147 4.58 -3.50 15.67
CA CYS A 147 4.24 -2.11 15.40
C CYS A 147 3.73 -1.40 16.68
N ALA A 148 2.92 -2.08 17.51
CA ALA A 148 2.47 -1.53 18.78
C ALA A 148 3.64 -1.30 19.76
N ASP A 149 4.55 -2.26 19.89
CA ASP A 149 5.73 -2.18 20.77
C ASP A 149 6.64 -0.99 20.40
N TYR A 150 6.72 -0.66 19.10
CA TYR A 150 7.51 0.46 18.59
C TYR A 150 6.70 1.74 18.35
N ASN A 151 5.43 1.78 18.76
CA ASN A 151 4.51 2.91 18.57
C ASN A 151 4.42 3.38 17.11
N LEU A 152 4.41 2.44 16.16
CA LEU A 152 4.24 2.68 14.73
C LEU A 152 2.75 2.60 14.37
N GLN A 153 2.31 3.43 13.42
CA GLN A 153 0.95 3.29 12.89
C GLN A 153 0.89 2.04 12.01
N PHE A 154 -0.19 1.25 12.14
CA PHE A 154 -0.33 -0.02 11.43
C PHE A 154 -1.73 -0.17 10.84
N VAL A 155 -1.79 -0.49 9.55
CA VAL A 155 -3.02 -0.80 8.81
C VAL A 155 -2.82 -2.11 8.08
N GLU A 156 -3.71 -3.07 8.33
CA GLU A 156 -3.71 -4.37 7.68
C GLU A 156 -4.98 -4.52 6.85
N VAL A 157 -4.82 -4.93 5.60
CA VAL A 157 -5.89 -4.88 4.59
C VAL A 157 -6.47 -6.26 4.30
N MET A 158 -5.64 -7.29 4.30
CA MET A 158 -6.00 -8.62 3.83
C MET A 158 -6.88 -9.36 4.84
N GLY A 159 -6.63 -9.27 6.15
CA GLY A 159 -7.42 -9.95 7.18
C GLY A 159 -8.92 -9.63 7.09
N PRO A 160 -9.33 -8.35 7.23
CA PRO A 160 -10.72 -7.96 7.09
C PRO A 160 -11.34 -8.33 5.74
N LEU A 161 -10.56 -8.23 4.65
CA LEU A 161 -11.03 -8.59 3.32
C LEU A 161 -11.28 -10.10 3.19
N LEU A 162 -10.35 -10.93 3.64
CA LEU A 162 -10.43 -12.38 3.60
C LEU A 162 -11.57 -12.88 4.49
N ASP A 163 -11.80 -12.28 5.66
CA ASP A 163 -12.93 -12.62 6.53
C ASP A 163 -14.28 -12.35 5.85
N ARG A 164 -14.41 -11.19 5.20
CA ARG A 164 -15.63 -10.84 4.45
C ARG A 164 -15.86 -11.75 3.26
N MET A 165 -14.80 -12.03 2.50
CA MET A 165 -14.87 -12.95 1.36
C MET A 165 -15.19 -14.38 1.80
N GLY A 166 -14.62 -14.83 2.93
CA GLY A 166 -14.88 -16.15 3.45
C GLY A 166 -16.33 -16.33 3.92
N GLY A 167 -16.91 -15.30 4.55
CA GLY A 167 -18.33 -15.27 4.88
C GLY A 167 -19.23 -15.28 3.65
N PHE A 168 -18.87 -14.54 2.60
CA PHE A 168 -19.62 -14.49 1.34
C PHE A 168 -19.55 -15.78 0.53
N LEU A 169 -18.39 -16.42 0.51
CA LEU A 169 -18.14 -17.67 -0.23
C LEU A 169 -18.45 -18.93 0.57
N GLU A 170 -18.82 -18.78 1.85
CA GLU A 170 -18.96 -19.88 2.82
C GLU A 170 -17.71 -20.78 2.89
N GLN A 171 -16.53 -20.19 2.73
CA GLN A 171 -15.24 -20.88 2.70
C GLN A 171 -14.21 -20.17 3.57
N ARG A 172 -13.26 -20.91 4.15
CA ARG A 172 -12.12 -20.31 4.85
C ARG A 172 -11.01 -19.96 3.86
N SER A 173 -10.33 -18.84 4.10
CA SER A 173 -9.06 -18.55 3.43
C SER A 173 -8.05 -19.65 3.74
N ARG A 174 -7.18 -19.96 2.77
CA ARG A 174 -6.07 -20.90 2.96
C ARG A 174 -4.95 -20.31 3.83
N GLY A 175 -4.88 -18.99 3.94
CA GLY A 175 -3.79 -18.31 4.66
C GLY A 175 -2.42 -18.47 4.00
N GLU A 176 -2.39 -18.89 2.74
CA GLU A 176 -1.15 -19.15 2.00
C GLU A 176 -0.82 -17.97 1.07
N PRO A 177 0.41 -17.41 1.14
CA PRO A 177 0.86 -16.38 0.22
C PRO A 177 0.80 -16.87 -1.23
N GLY A 178 0.52 -15.96 -2.17
CA GLY A 178 0.33 -16.33 -3.59
C GLY A 178 1.54 -16.98 -4.27
N ALA A 179 2.75 -16.83 -3.72
CA ALA A 179 3.96 -17.51 -4.20
C ALA A 179 4.09 -18.96 -3.69
N SER A 180 3.40 -19.31 -2.60
CA SER A 180 3.39 -20.64 -1.97
C SER A 180 2.25 -21.52 -2.48
N ALA A 181 1.22 -20.92 -3.09
CA ALA A 181 0.10 -21.63 -3.69
C ALA A 181 0.54 -22.35 -4.98
N GLY A 182 0.97 -23.60 -4.84
CA GLY A 182 1.16 -24.51 -5.96
C GLY A 182 -0.05 -24.50 -6.89
N SER A 183 0.20 -24.41 -8.19
CA SER A 183 -0.76 -24.33 -9.29
C SER A 183 -1.82 -25.44 -9.25
N ASN A 184 -2.89 -25.26 -8.47
CA ASN A 184 -4.07 -26.13 -8.44
C ASN A 184 -5.38 -25.32 -8.40
N LEU A 185 -5.35 -24.09 -8.92
CA LEU A 185 -6.50 -23.16 -8.96
C LEU A 185 -7.54 -23.48 -10.05
N LEU A 186 -7.62 -24.73 -10.51
CA LEU A 186 -8.61 -25.22 -11.48
C LEU A 186 -9.57 -26.30 -10.92
N GLY A 187 -9.52 -26.57 -9.61
CA GLY A 187 -10.31 -27.63 -8.96
C GLY A 187 -11.39 -27.15 -7.99
N VAL A 188 -12.06 -26.00 -8.22
CA VAL A 188 -13.25 -25.64 -7.43
C VAL A 188 -14.42 -26.49 -7.92
N ALA A 189 -14.45 -27.76 -7.49
CA ALA A 189 -15.62 -28.61 -7.61
C ALA A 189 -16.71 -28.01 -6.72
N CYS A 190 -17.71 -27.41 -7.36
CA CYS A 190 -18.97 -27.01 -6.73
C CYS A 190 -19.55 -28.26 -6.05
N GLY A 191 -19.58 -28.27 -4.72
CA GLY A 191 -20.06 -29.41 -3.94
C GLY A 191 -21.51 -29.74 -4.28
N GLU A 192 -21.72 -30.88 -4.92
CA GLU A 192 -23.04 -31.39 -5.25
C GLU A 192 -23.76 -31.78 -3.95
N HIS A 193 -24.70 -30.93 -3.54
CA HIS A 193 -25.55 -31.10 -2.38
C HIS A 193 -26.48 -32.30 -2.60
N ARG A 194 -26.01 -33.52 -2.29
CA ARG A 194 -26.86 -34.72 -2.19
C ARG A 194 -27.87 -34.52 -1.07
N ARG A 195 -29.09 -34.15 -1.47
CA ARG A 195 -30.29 -34.35 -0.65
C ARG A 195 -30.58 -35.85 -0.60
N ASN A 196 -30.29 -36.47 0.54
CA ASN A 196 -30.94 -37.74 0.88
C ASN A 196 -32.37 -37.42 1.32
N ILE A 197 -33.31 -38.06 0.64
CA ILE A 197 -34.73 -38.14 0.96
C ILE A 197 -34.91 -39.27 1.97
#